data_AF-A0A016UNT9-F1
#
_entry.id   AF-A0A016UNT9-F1
#
_cell.length_a   1.000
_cell.length_b   1.000
_cell.length_c   1.000
_cell.angle_alpha   90.00
_cell.angle_beta   90.00
_cell.angle_gamma   90.00
#
_symmetry.space_group_name_H-M   'P 1'
#
loop_
_entity.id
_entity.type
_entity.pdbx_description
1 polymer ?
#
loop_
_entity_poly.entity_id
_entity_poly.type
_entity_poly.pdbx_seq_one_letter_code
_entity_poly.pdbx_strand_id
1 'polypeptide(L)'
;MYPVIIHGNSTSLHAAGSEDCSSVIDSKLKKNKDGKPRKRSQHTKGNKLWEFIRDALKDPLTCPSVVRWEDPIEGVFRIVESEKLARLWGERKNNTKMTYEKLSRAMRTYYEKQILVPVPKTGLYPKKLVYKFGPGAHGWDAIKEELL
;
A
#
# COMPACT_ATOMS: atom_id res chain seq x y z
N MET A 1 13.65 22.56 59.21
CA MET A 1 14.80 23.00 60.02
C MET A 1 15.98 22.10 59.67
N TYR A 2 16.78 22.58 58.70
CA TYR A 2 18.20 22.35 58.31
C TYR A 2 18.91 20.97 58.41
N PRO A 3 20.00 20.71 57.62
CA PRO A 3 20.73 21.62 56.73
C PRO A 3 21.01 21.14 55.28
N VAL A 4 21.44 22.14 54.52
CA VAL A 4 22.09 22.16 53.21
C VAL A 4 23.56 21.76 53.32
N ILE A 5 24.11 21.06 52.32
CA ILE A 5 25.55 21.07 52.02
C ILE A 5 25.74 21.37 50.53
N ILE A 6 26.33 22.55 50.27
CA ILE A 6 26.90 22.99 48.99
C ILE A 6 28.39 22.68 49.04
N HIS A 7 28.94 22.09 47.98
CA HIS A 7 30.29 22.33 47.41
C HIS A 7 30.25 21.59 46.05
N GLY A 8 30.30 22.19 44.87
CA GLY A 8 31.10 23.35 44.45
C GLY A 8 32.36 22.83 43.77
N ASN A 9 32.33 22.66 42.43
CA ASN A 9 33.54 22.61 41.61
C ASN A 9 33.28 23.15 40.20
N SER A 10 33.62 24.43 40.06
CA SER A 10 34.45 25.08 39.03
C SER A 10 34.58 24.47 37.61
N THR A 11 34.22 25.33 36.64
CA THR A 11 34.95 25.66 35.38
C THR A 11 35.31 24.56 34.38
N SER A 12 34.76 24.64 33.16
CA SER A 12 35.44 25.31 32.04
C SER A 12 34.58 25.29 30.76
N LEU A 13 34.53 26.44 30.09
CA LEU A 13 33.98 26.65 28.76
C LEU A 13 34.92 26.03 27.72
N HIS A 14 34.41 25.27 26.75
CA HIS A 14 35.04 25.18 25.43
C HIS A 14 33.96 25.06 24.34
N ALA A 15 34.21 25.82 23.28
CA ALA A 15 33.35 26.14 22.18
C ALA A 15 33.40 25.11 21.03
N ALA A 16 32.39 25.23 20.16
CA ALA A 16 32.43 25.07 18.71
C ALA A 16 32.78 23.71 18.06
N GLY A 17 31.94 23.35 17.08
CA GLY A 17 32.35 22.59 15.91
C GLY A 17 31.80 21.16 15.81
N SER A 18 30.75 20.96 15.02
CA SER A 18 30.54 19.67 14.34
C SER A 18 29.70 19.88 13.06
N GLU A 19 30.31 20.54 12.09
CA GLU A 19 30.18 20.14 10.69
C GLU A 19 31.24 19.06 10.47
N ASP A 20 30.84 17.82 10.20
CA ASP A 20 31.11 17.15 8.92
C ASP A 20 30.59 15.69 8.93
N CYS A 21 29.97 15.32 7.81
CA CYS A 21 29.38 14.02 7.57
C CYS A 21 30.47 13.06 7.05
N SER A 22 31.09 12.27 7.93
CA SER A 22 31.97 11.20 7.47
C SER A 22 31.17 9.99 6.96
N SER A 23 31.09 9.89 5.63
CA SER A 23 30.82 8.66 4.90
C SER A 23 31.98 7.68 5.07
N VAL A 24 31.75 6.60 5.81
CA VAL A 24 32.65 5.43 5.79
C VAL A 24 31.92 4.28 5.11
N ILE A 25 32.32 4.03 3.87
CA ILE A 25 32.14 2.77 3.16
C ILE A 25 33.04 1.71 3.80
N ASP A 26 32.46 0.62 4.30
CA ASP A 26 32.76 -0.76 3.88
C ASP A 26 32.03 -1.73 4.82
N SER A 27 31.20 -2.61 4.25
CA SER A 27 30.79 -3.85 4.90
C SER A 27 30.48 -4.87 3.82
N LYS A 28 31.58 -5.49 3.39
CA LYS A 28 31.68 -6.78 2.72
C LYS A 28 30.63 -7.78 3.23
N LEU A 29 29.64 -8.10 2.40
CA LEU A 29 28.85 -9.32 2.51
C LEU A 29 28.91 -10.10 1.19
N LYS A 30 29.78 -11.10 1.15
CA LYS A 30 29.68 -12.19 0.16
C LYS A 30 28.63 -13.19 0.64
N LYS A 31 27.57 -13.41 -0.14
CA LYS A 31 26.83 -14.68 -0.14
C LYS A 31 26.39 -15.02 -1.57
N ASN A 32 26.89 -16.15 -2.03
CA ASN A 32 26.71 -16.71 -3.37
C ASN A 32 25.36 -17.44 -3.51
N LYS A 33 24.98 -17.65 -4.78
CA LYS A 33 24.01 -18.66 -5.32
C LYS A 33 22.53 -18.45 -5.01
N ASP A 34 21.80 -17.90 -5.98
CA ASP A 34 20.93 -18.65 -6.90
C ASP A 34 20.09 -17.64 -7.70
N GLY A 35 20.35 -17.58 -9.01
CA GLY A 35 19.68 -16.68 -9.94
C GLY A 35 18.24 -17.13 -10.15
N LYS A 36 17.35 -16.83 -9.20
CA LYS A 36 15.91 -16.77 -9.50
C LYS A 36 15.74 -15.58 -10.45
N PRO A 37 15.16 -15.76 -11.65
CA PRO A 37 14.95 -14.63 -12.53
C PRO A 37 14.08 -13.65 -11.75
N ARG A 38 14.67 -12.50 -11.36
CA ARG A 38 13.89 -11.33 -10.98
C ARG A 38 13.06 -11.06 -12.22
N LYS A 39 11.81 -11.55 -12.23
CA LYS A 39 10.84 -11.28 -13.28
C LYS A 39 10.98 -9.79 -13.49
N ARG A 40 11.53 -9.41 -14.66
CA ARG A 40 11.69 -8.02 -15.06
C ARG A 40 10.39 -7.37 -14.65
N SER A 41 10.44 -6.46 -13.68
CA SER A 41 9.32 -5.59 -13.39
C SER A 41 9.07 -4.93 -14.73
N GLN A 42 8.11 -5.47 -15.47
CA GLN A 42 7.62 -4.83 -16.66
C GLN A 42 7.17 -3.50 -16.11
N HIS A 43 7.97 -2.49 -16.38
CA HIS A 43 7.57 -1.11 -16.32
C HIS A 43 6.50 -0.95 -17.41
N THR A 44 5.37 -1.62 -17.23
CA THR A 44 4.13 -1.36 -17.92
C THR A 44 3.79 0.04 -17.44
N LYS A 45 3.96 1.00 -18.35
CA LYS A 45 3.54 2.39 -18.19
C LYS A 45 2.30 2.46 -17.28
N GLY A 46 2.50 3.02 -16.09
CA GLY A 46 1.47 3.68 -15.29
C GLY A 46 0.09 3.03 -15.16
N ASN A 47 -0.03 1.76 -14.76
CA ASN A 47 -1.33 1.31 -14.25
C ASN A 47 -1.74 2.18 -13.04
N LYS A 48 -2.99 2.64 -13.03
CA LYS A 48 -3.65 3.31 -11.91
C LYS A 48 -4.02 2.26 -10.85
N LEU A 49 -4.25 2.70 -9.62
CA LEU A 49 -4.59 1.79 -8.51
C LEU A 49 -5.87 0.99 -8.80
N TRP A 50 -6.91 1.63 -9.34
CA TRP A 50 -8.17 0.95 -9.64
C TRP A 50 -8.00 -0.14 -10.71
N GLU A 51 -7.14 0.09 -11.71
CA GLU A 51 -6.82 -0.90 -12.75
C GLU A 51 -6.09 -2.09 -12.14
N PHE A 52 -5.13 -1.84 -11.25
CA PHE A 52 -4.46 -2.89 -10.51
C PHE A 52 -5.43 -3.74 -9.67
N ILE A 53 -6.39 -3.12 -8.98
CA ILE A 53 -7.39 -3.85 -8.19
C ILE A 53 -8.28 -4.70 -9.10
N ARG A 54 -8.73 -4.15 -10.22
CA ARG A 54 -9.50 -4.89 -11.24
C ARG A 54 -8.72 -6.09 -11.76
N ASP A 55 -7.45 -5.90 -12.08
CA ASP A 55 -6.61 -6.97 -12.61
C ASP A 55 -6.37 -8.05 -11.53
N ALA A 56 -6.18 -7.65 -10.26
CA ALA A 56 -6.08 -8.57 -9.12
C ALA A 56 -7.38 -9.36 -8.86
N LEU A 57 -8.54 -8.85 -9.24
CA LEU A 57 -9.81 -9.57 -9.18
C LEU A 57 -9.95 -10.64 -10.27
N LYS A 58 -9.17 -10.54 -11.35
CA LYS A 58 -9.12 -11.53 -12.46
C LYS A 58 -8.05 -12.60 -12.27
N ASP A 59 -7.03 -12.33 -11.47
CA ASP A 59 -5.93 -13.25 -11.22
C ASP A 59 -6.30 -14.29 -10.13
N PRO A 60 -6.29 -15.60 -10.43
CA PRO A 60 -6.61 -16.66 -9.47
C PRO A 60 -5.61 -16.76 -8.31
N LEU A 61 -4.42 -16.16 -8.40
CA LEU A 61 -3.45 -16.14 -7.31
C LEU A 61 -3.83 -15.12 -6.22
N THR A 62 -4.54 -14.05 -6.60
CA THR A 62 -4.98 -12.99 -5.69
C THR A 62 -6.46 -13.07 -5.35
N CYS A 63 -7.29 -13.58 -6.25
CA CYS A 63 -8.71 -13.81 -6.01
C CYS A 63 -8.96 -15.28 -5.65
N PRO A 64 -9.58 -15.60 -4.49
CA PRO A 64 -10.28 -14.70 -3.58
C PRO A 64 -9.47 -14.28 -2.33
N SER A 65 -8.22 -14.72 -2.18
CA SER A 65 -7.47 -14.62 -0.91
C SER A 65 -7.09 -13.19 -0.50
N VAL A 66 -6.80 -12.32 -1.47
CA VAL A 66 -6.36 -10.93 -1.23
C VAL A 66 -7.48 -9.94 -1.51
N VAL A 67 -8.18 -10.14 -2.62
CA VAL A 67 -9.33 -9.35 -3.07
C VAL A 67 -10.33 -10.30 -3.71
N ARG A 68 -11.62 -10.07 -3.53
CA ARG A 68 -12.66 -10.94 -4.08
C ARG A 68 -13.88 -10.16 -4.51
N TRP A 69 -14.67 -10.74 -5.40
CA TRP A 69 -16.01 -10.27 -5.67
C TRP A 69 -16.95 -10.62 -4.51
N GLU A 70 -17.79 -9.66 -4.12
CA GLU A 70 -19.00 -9.92 -3.32
C GLU A 70 -20.23 -9.96 -4.24
N ASP A 71 -20.24 -9.13 -5.28
CA ASP A 71 -21.21 -9.17 -6.37
C ASP A 71 -20.51 -8.77 -7.68
N PRO A 72 -20.12 -9.73 -8.53
CA PRO A 72 -19.50 -9.46 -9.81
C PRO A 72 -20.39 -8.67 -10.78
N ILE A 73 -21.71 -8.85 -10.71
CA ILE A 73 -22.68 -8.19 -11.60
C ILE A 73 -22.78 -6.72 -11.21
N GLU A 74 -22.91 -6.43 -9.91
CA GLU A 74 -22.95 -5.05 -9.43
C GLU A 74 -21.56 -4.41 -9.32
N GLY A 75 -20.48 -5.15 -9.59
CA GLY A 75 -19.11 -4.65 -9.47
C GLY A 75 -18.67 -4.39 -8.04
N VAL A 76 -19.29 -5.08 -7.07
CA VAL A 76 -19.00 -4.96 -5.64
C VAL A 76 -17.90 -5.96 -5.29
N PHE A 77 -16.81 -5.45 -4.73
CA PHE A 77 -15.67 -6.25 -4.31
C PHE A 77 -15.26 -5.94 -2.88
N ARG A 78 -14.54 -6.87 -2.27
CA ARG A 78 -13.99 -6.75 -0.94
C ARG A 78 -12.50 -7.01 -0.94
N ILE A 79 -11.77 -6.20 -0.18
CA ILE A 79 -10.38 -6.45 0.18
C ILE A 79 -10.35 -7.38 1.39
N VAL A 80 -9.73 -8.54 1.23
CA VAL A 80 -9.65 -9.61 2.24
C VAL A 80 -8.37 -9.49 3.05
N GLU A 81 -7.22 -9.36 2.38
CA GLU A 81 -5.91 -9.12 3.00
C GLU A 81 -5.40 -7.71 2.63
N SER A 82 -5.74 -6.70 3.45
CA SER A 82 -5.43 -5.29 3.17
C SER A 82 -3.93 -5.00 3.07
N GLU A 83 -3.13 -5.53 3.99
CA GLU A 83 -1.68 -5.32 4.01
C GLU A 83 -0.98 -5.97 2.82
N LYS A 84 -1.41 -7.18 2.44
CA LYS A 84 -0.87 -7.89 1.28
C LYS A 84 -1.20 -7.17 -0.01
N LEU A 85 -2.43 -6.67 -0.17
CA LEU A 85 -2.80 -5.86 -1.34
C LEU A 85 -1.95 -4.58 -1.43
N ALA A 86 -1.75 -3.90 -0.30
CA ALA A 86 -0.91 -2.70 -0.24
C ALA A 86 0.54 -2.98 -0.61
N ARG A 87 1.10 -4.10 -0.13
CA ARG A 87 2.45 -4.54 -0.47
C ARG A 87 2.58 -4.86 -1.96
N LEU A 88 1.64 -5.61 -2.53
CA LEU A 88 1.64 -5.94 -3.97
C LEU A 88 1.59 -4.67 -4.83
N TRP A 89 0.77 -3.70 -4.44
CA TRP A 89 0.72 -2.39 -5.10
C TRP A 89 2.03 -1.61 -4.93
N GLY A 90 2.62 -1.65 -3.73
CA GLY A 90 3.92 -1.06 -3.44
C GLY A 90 5.02 -1.63 -4.32
N GLU A 91 5.12 -2.95 -4.43
CA GLU A 91 6.07 -3.65 -5.32
C GLU A 91 5.87 -3.25 -6.78
N ARG A 92 4.62 -3.20 -7.25
CA ARG A 92 4.25 -2.75 -8.60
C ARG A 92 4.74 -1.33 -8.90
N LYS A 93 4.73 -0.44 -7.90
CA LYS A 93 5.14 0.97 -8.01
C LYS A 93 6.57 1.23 -7.50
N ASN A 94 7.33 0.19 -7.17
CA ASN A 94 8.63 0.29 -6.50
C ASN A 94 8.62 1.21 -5.25
N ASN A 95 7.53 1.16 -4.48
CA ASN A 95 7.32 1.93 -3.26
C ASN A 95 7.20 0.98 -2.06
N THR A 96 8.31 0.80 -1.35
CA THR A 96 8.39 -0.08 -0.17
C THR A 96 7.66 0.46 1.07
N LYS A 97 7.29 1.76 1.07
CA LYS A 97 6.56 2.42 2.16
C LYS A 97 5.05 2.49 1.92
N MET A 98 4.53 1.69 0.99
CA MET A 98 3.10 1.59 0.70
C MET A 98 2.40 0.83 1.84
N THR A 99 1.31 1.40 2.34
CA THR A 99 0.47 0.81 3.40
C THR A 99 -1.00 0.90 2.98
N TYR A 100 -1.88 0.16 3.64
CA TYR A 100 -3.30 0.20 3.33
C TYR A 100 -3.92 1.58 3.58
N GLU A 101 -3.46 2.33 4.59
CA GLU A 101 -3.94 3.69 4.88
C GLU A 101 -3.69 4.63 3.70
N LYS A 102 -2.50 4.57 3.09
CA LYS A 102 -2.16 5.39 1.92
C LYS A 102 -2.93 4.94 0.68
N LEU A 103 -3.04 3.63 0.48
CA LEU A 103 -3.79 3.04 -0.64
C LEU A 103 -5.26 3.42 -0.55
N SER A 104 -5.88 3.27 0.62
CA SER A 104 -7.28 3.62 0.86
C SER A 104 -7.53 5.12 0.72
N ARG A 105 -6.55 5.99 1.04
CA ARG A 105 -6.66 7.42 0.75
C ARG A 105 -6.77 7.68 -0.75
N ALA A 106 -5.96 7.00 -1.57
CA ALA A 106 -6.03 7.10 -3.02
C ALA A 106 -7.37 6.57 -3.56
N MET A 107 -7.86 5.43 -3.06
CA MET A 107 -9.19 4.91 -3.43
C MET A 107 -10.31 5.90 -3.13
N ARG A 108 -10.22 6.64 -2.02
CA ARG A 108 -11.25 7.65 -1.70
C ARG A 108 -11.31 8.80 -2.69
N THR A 109 -10.18 9.16 -3.33
CA THR A 109 -10.17 10.17 -4.40
C THR A 109 -10.93 9.74 -5.66
N TYR A 110 -11.24 8.44 -5.79
CA TYR A 110 -11.98 7.92 -6.93
C TYR A 110 -13.50 8.10 -6.84
N TYR A 111 -14.04 8.48 -5.67
CA TYR A 111 -15.47 8.77 -5.52
C TYR A 111 -15.89 10.01 -6.29
N GLU A 112 -15.11 11.10 -6.18
CA GLU A 112 -15.35 12.32 -6.96
C GLU A 112 -15.24 12.05 -8.46
N LYS A 113 -14.34 11.15 -8.86
CA LYS A 113 -14.10 10.77 -10.25
C LYS A 113 -15.06 9.70 -10.78
N GLN A 114 -16.02 9.24 -9.97
CA GLN A 114 -16.96 8.16 -10.32
C GLN A 114 -16.29 6.86 -10.78
N ILE A 115 -15.00 6.66 -10.47
CA ILE A 115 -14.28 5.40 -10.76
C ILE A 115 -14.66 4.34 -9.72
N LEU A 116 -14.86 4.77 -8.47
CA LEU A 116 -15.48 3.97 -7.42
C LEU A 116 -16.73 4.70 -6.94
N VAL A 117 -17.70 3.96 -6.41
CA VAL A 117 -18.89 4.51 -5.76
C VAL A 117 -19.01 3.96 -4.34
N PRO A 118 -19.59 4.73 -3.40
CA PRO A 118 -19.82 4.25 -2.05
C PRO A 118 -20.81 3.08 -2.05
N VAL A 119 -20.53 2.07 -1.24
CA VAL A 119 -21.44 0.92 -1.07
C VAL A 119 -22.47 1.28 0.00
N PRO A 120 -23.79 1.19 -0.29
CA PRO A 120 -24.84 1.45 0.68
C PRO A 120 -24.72 0.56 1.92
N LYS A 121 -24.95 1.13 3.10
CA LYS A 121 -24.93 0.40 4.39
C LYS A 121 -26.27 -0.29 4.67
N THR A 122 -26.81 -1.00 3.69
CA THR A 122 -28.13 -1.66 3.78
C THR A 122 -28.07 -3.04 4.44
N GLY A 123 -26.88 -3.55 4.74
CA GLY A 123 -26.66 -4.89 5.30
C GLY A 123 -26.49 -5.99 4.25
N LEU A 124 -26.70 -5.69 2.97
CA LEU A 124 -26.45 -6.61 1.85
C LEU A 124 -24.98 -7.03 1.75
N TYR A 125 -24.06 -6.11 2.09
CA TYR A 125 -22.62 -6.33 1.97
C TYR A 125 -21.91 -6.10 3.31
N PRO A 126 -20.71 -6.70 3.52
CA PRO A 126 -19.90 -6.43 4.69
C PRO A 126 -19.61 -4.93 4.88
N LYS A 127 -19.63 -4.47 6.13
CA LYS A 127 -19.49 -3.03 6.45
C LYS A 127 -18.09 -2.45 6.21
N LYS A 128 -17.07 -3.29 6.10
CA LYS A 128 -15.66 -2.87 6.05
C LYS A 128 -14.97 -3.47 4.83
N LEU A 129 -14.06 -2.68 4.25
CA LEU A 129 -13.20 -3.08 3.14
C LEU A 129 -13.95 -3.45 1.86
N VAL A 130 -15.20 -3.00 1.73
CA VAL A 130 -16.04 -3.24 0.55
C VAL A 130 -16.13 -1.96 -0.27
N TYR A 131 -16.02 -2.12 -1.58
CA TYR A 131 -16.00 -1.06 -2.57
C TYR A 131 -16.81 -1.51 -3.79
N LYS A 132 -17.31 -0.56 -4.57
CA LYS A 132 -18.03 -0.83 -5.82
C LYS A 132 -17.39 -0.04 -6.95
N PHE A 133 -17.15 -0.70 -8.08
CA PHE A 133 -16.73 0.00 -9.29
C PHE A 133 -17.86 0.92 -9.78
N GLY A 134 -17.48 2.14 -10.13
CA GLY A 134 -18.39 3.15 -10.66
C GLY A 134 -18.39 3.17 -12.19
N PRO A 135 -19.24 4.00 -12.80
CA PRO A 135 -19.35 4.14 -14.25
C PRO A 135 -18.08 4.69 -14.92
N GLY A 136 -17.19 5.34 -14.15
CA GLY A 136 -15.89 5.80 -14.64
C GLY A 136 -14.80 4.73 -14.69
N ALA A 137 -15.08 3.51 -14.20
CA ALA A 137 -14.17 2.37 -14.30
C ALA A 137 -14.64 1.41 -15.39
N HIS A 138 -13.69 0.84 -16.15
CA HIS A 138 -13.98 -0.01 -17.31
C HIS A 138 -13.30 -1.37 -17.22
N GLY A 139 -13.87 -2.36 -17.92
CA GLY A 139 -13.32 -3.70 -18.09
C GLY A 139 -13.41 -4.58 -16.85
N TRP A 140 -14.16 -4.15 -15.83
CA TRP A 140 -14.49 -4.95 -14.65
C TRP A 140 -15.79 -5.75 -14.85
N ASP A 141 -16.64 -5.27 -15.74
CA ASP A 141 -17.99 -5.69 -16.07
C ASP A 141 -18.06 -6.79 -17.15
N ALA A 142 -16.92 -7.23 -17.68
CA ALA A 142 -16.86 -8.29 -18.70
C ALA A 142 -17.47 -9.63 -18.27
N ILE A 143 -17.72 -9.83 -16.96
CA ILE A 143 -18.37 -11.02 -16.41
C ILE A 143 -19.90 -11.00 -16.63
N LYS A 144 -20.50 -9.83 -16.92
CA LYS A 144 -21.94 -9.70 -17.15
C LYS A 144 -22.41 -10.44 -18.41
N GLU A 145 -21.54 -10.59 -19.39
CA GLU A 145 -21.89 -11.11 -20.72
C GLU A 145 -21.87 -12.65 -20.78
N GLU A 146 -21.33 -13.33 -19.76
CA GLU A 146 -21.27 -14.80 -19.68
C GLU A 146 -22.39 -15.40 -18.79
N LEU A 147 -23.19 -14.56 -18.13
CA LEU A 147 -24.24 -14.95 -17.19
C LEU A 147 -25.66 -14.52 -17.63
N LEU A 148 -25.81 -14.05 -18.88
CA LEU A 148 -27.08 -13.76 -19.56
C LEU A 148 -27.24 -14.70 -20.76
#